data_AF-B8MS54-F1
#
_entry.id   AF-B8MS54-F1
#
_cell.length_a   1.000
_cell.length_b   1.000
_cell.length_c   1.000
_cell.angle_alpha   90.00
_cell.angle_beta   90.00
_cell.angle_gamma   90.00
#
_symmetry.space_group_name_H-M   'P 1'
#
loop_
_entity.id
_entity.type
_entity.pdbx_description
1 polymer ?
#
loop_
_entity_poly.entity_id
_entity_poly.type
_entity_poly.pdbx_seq_one_letter_code
_entity_poly.pdbx_strand_id
1 'polypeptide(L)'
;MAPTSSKGPSKGTSKNSSKSSSSSAFKVNKSKSKSKSKRPSPKEVKSQSRSAPNRQKKTKAREYTEKELGLPALNMITPVGVQTPKGKKKGKTFVDDQESMMTILAIVNAEKEGQIESKMIKARQMEEIREAKRKEAEARAEKRKSKLENIKDELRNKKKKRSNDGPTEDKKSTSKPREKRKSVSFV
;
A
#
# COMPACT_ATOMS: atom_id res chain seq x y z
N MET A 1 -27.08 -23.02 46.49
CA MET A 1 -26.86 -21.92 47.46
C MET A 1 -26.76 -20.61 46.68
N ALA A 2 -27.61 -19.65 47.01
CA ALA A 2 -27.54 -18.26 46.58
C ALA A 2 -27.48 -17.38 47.83
N PRO A 3 -26.88 -16.19 47.76
CA PRO A 3 -27.34 -15.00 48.47
C PRO A 3 -27.94 -14.01 47.45
N THR A 4 -29.24 -13.63 47.46
CA THR A 4 -29.97 -12.69 48.37
C THR A 4 -29.21 -11.35 48.56
N SER A 5 -29.74 -10.13 48.39
CA SER A 5 -31.11 -9.62 48.50
C SER A 5 -31.21 -8.16 47.98
N SER A 6 -32.38 -7.81 47.41
CA SER A 6 -33.17 -6.54 47.53
C SER A 6 -32.45 -5.19 47.69
N LYS A 7 -32.83 -4.09 47.01
CA LYS A 7 -34.08 -3.34 47.25
C LYS A 7 -34.15 -2.14 46.27
N GLY A 8 -35.28 -1.96 45.59
CA GLY A 8 -35.70 -0.65 45.06
C GLY A 8 -36.27 0.23 46.19
N PRO A 9 -36.54 1.52 45.93
CA PRO A 9 -37.87 1.95 45.44
C PRO A 9 -37.76 3.01 44.33
N SER A 10 -38.54 3.03 43.25
CA SER A 10 -40.00 3.25 43.10
C SER A 10 -40.53 4.61 43.56
N LYS A 11 -40.99 5.39 42.57
CA LYS A 11 -42.23 6.20 42.53
C LYS A 11 -42.25 7.54 43.27
N GLY A 12 -42.60 8.59 42.53
CA GLY A 12 -42.93 9.91 43.07
C GLY A 12 -43.45 10.88 42.02
N THR A 13 -44.62 10.61 41.45
CA THR A 13 -45.40 11.57 40.66
C THR A 13 -46.16 12.49 41.62
N SER A 14 -46.01 13.81 41.50
CA SER A 14 -47.02 14.80 41.92
C SER A 14 -46.74 16.12 41.19
N LYS A 15 -47.45 16.45 40.11
CA LYS A 15 -48.76 17.14 40.05
C LYS A 15 -48.79 18.52 40.71
N ASN A 16 -49.27 19.46 39.89
CA ASN A 16 -49.98 20.68 40.25
C ASN A 16 -49.16 21.83 40.86
N SER A 17 -49.47 23.10 40.64
CA SER A 17 -50.50 23.75 39.82
C SER A 17 -50.31 25.27 39.93
N SER A 18 -50.96 25.98 39.03
CA SER A 18 -51.68 27.24 39.31
C SER A 18 -50.88 28.42 39.88
N LYS A 19 -50.50 29.31 38.96
CA LYS A 19 -51.13 30.63 38.80
C LYS A 19 -52.09 31.09 39.91
N SER A 20 -51.74 32.17 40.60
CA SER A 20 -52.65 33.19 41.18
C SER A 20 -51.80 34.36 41.69
N SER A 21 -51.77 35.53 41.03
CA SER A 21 -52.76 36.61 41.07
C SER A 21 -52.91 37.29 42.44
N SER A 22 -52.37 38.51 42.50
CA SER A 22 -52.93 39.73 43.13
C SER A 22 -53.33 39.71 44.61
N SER A 23 -52.79 40.65 45.40
CA SER A 23 -53.54 41.84 45.85
C SER A 23 -52.83 42.63 46.95
N SER A 24 -52.67 43.95 46.73
CA SER A 24 -52.81 45.05 47.69
C SER A 24 -52.26 46.32 47.00
N ALA A 25 -53.08 47.00 46.20
CA ALA A 25 -53.93 48.08 46.66
C ALA A 25 -53.14 49.31 47.17
N PHE A 26 -52.94 50.24 46.23
CA PHE A 26 -52.97 51.70 46.37
C PHE A 26 -52.16 52.36 47.50
N LYS A 27 -51.14 53.14 47.11
CA LYS A 27 -50.99 54.54 47.54
C LYS A 27 -50.27 55.35 46.46
N VAL A 28 -51.04 56.19 45.79
CA VAL A 28 -50.58 57.29 44.94
C VAL A 28 -49.79 58.27 45.80
N ASN A 29 -48.52 58.52 45.45
CA ASN A 29 -47.84 59.75 45.84
C ASN A 29 -47.14 60.35 44.62
N LYS A 30 -47.72 61.44 44.14
CA LYS A 30 -47.22 62.28 43.05
C LYS A 30 -46.07 63.13 43.56
N SER A 31 -44.83 62.65 43.49
CA SER A 31 -43.65 63.51 43.64
C SER A 31 -43.10 63.89 42.26
N LYS A 32 -43.44 65.12 41.84
CA LYS A 32 -42.76 65.82 40.74
C LYS A 32 -41.29 66.02 41.12
N SER A 33 -40.40 65.14 40.69
CA SER A 33 -38.97 65.41 40.63
C SER A 33 -38.54 65.50 39.17
N LYS A 34 -38.22 66.73 38.75
CA LYS A 34 -37.70 67.07 37.43
C LYS A 34 -36.36 66.35 37.20
N SER A 35 -36.37 65.23 36.48
CA SER A 35 -35.19 64.75 35.76
C SER A 35 -35.50 64.79 34.26
N LYS A 36 -34.99 65.82 33.58
CA LYS A 36 -35.04 65.92 32.11
C LYS A 36 -34.14 64.84 31.51
N SER A 37 -34.63 63.60 31.41
CA SER A 37 -34.02 62.63 30.50
C SER A 37 -34.32 63.11 29.09
N LYS A 38 -33.28 63.53 28.35
CA LYS A 38 -33.40 63.93 26.94
C LYS A 38 -33.80 62.70 26.11
N ARG A 39 -35.10 62.44 25.98
CA ARG A 39 -35.62 61.46 25.03
C ARG A 39 -35.47 62.07 23.64
N PRO A 40 -34.88 61.38 22.65
CA PRO A 40 -34.79 61.91 21.29
C PRO A 40 -36.21 62.18 20.78
N SER A 41 -36.37 63.24 19.98
CA SER A 41 -37.66 63.58 19.37
C SER A 41 -38.18 62.42 18.52
N PRO A 42 -39.50 62.19 18.47
CA PRO A 42 -40.08 61.18 17.60
C PRO A 42 -39.69 61.50 16.15
N LYS A 43 -38.96 60.60 15.49
CA LYS A 43 -38.71 60.73 14.05
C LYS A 43 -39.98 60.32 13.32
N GLU A 44 -40.54 61.23 12.53
CA GLU A 44 -41.64 60.91 11.62
C GLU A 44 -41.13 59.95 10.54
N VAL A 45 -41.50 58.67 10.68
CA VAL A 45 -41.21 57.66 9.67
C VAL A 45 -42.28 57.80 8.60
N LYS A 46 -41.98 58.52 7.51
CA LYS A 46 -42.88 58.59 6.35
C LYS A 46 -43.20 57.17 5.90
N SER A 47 -44.49 56.80 5.92
CA SER A 47 -44.94 55.47 5.53
C SER A 47 -44.59 55.22 4.07
N GLN A 48 -43.60 54.36 3.82
CA GLN A 48 -43.21 53.99 2.47
C GLN A 48 -44.38 53.27 1.79
N SER A 49 -44.68 53.67 0.55
CA SER A 49 -45.74 53.11 -0.30
C SER A 49 -45.63 51.58 -0.39
N ARG A 50 -46.78 50.89 -0.46
CA ARG A 50 -46.83 49.42 -0.62
C ARG A 50 -46.22 48.95 -1.95
N SER A 51 -46.04 49.86 -2.91
CA SER A 51 -45.35 49.62 -4.19
C SER A 51 -43.82 49.80 -4.12
N ALA A 52 -43.25 50.16 -2.96
CA ALA A 52 -41.81 50.32 -2.84
C ALA A 52 -41.09 48.98 -3.14
N PRO A 53 -40.02 48.98 -3.96
CA PRO A 53 -39.39 47.76 -4.46
C PRO A 53 -38.81 46.89 -3.34
N ASN A 54 -38.52 47.46 -2.17
CA ASN A 54 -38.05 46.72 -1.01
C ASN A 54 -39.14 45.85 -0.35
N ARG A 55 -40.42 46.19 -0.54
CA ARG A 55 -41.58 45.43 -0.03
C ARG A 55 -42.13 44.40 -1.03
N GLN A 56 -41.79 44.53 -2.31
CA GLN A 56 -42.20 43.59 -3.37
C GLN A 56 -41.25 42.40 -3.55
N LYS A 57 -40.13 42.37 -2.82
CA LYS A 57 -39.23 41.22 -2.81
C LYS A 57 -39.95 40.04 -2.16
N LYS A 58 -40.38 39.08 -2.98
CA LYS A 58 -40.90 37.80 -2.52
C LYS A 58 -39.83 37.19 -1.60
N THR A 59 -40.18 36.94 -0.34
CA THR A 59 -39.28 36.29 0.59
C THR A 59 -38.94 34.91 0.02
N LYS A 60 -37.64 34.60 -0.10
CA LYS A 60 -37.22 33.28 -0.55
C LYS A 60 -37.86 32.22 0.34
N ALA A 61 -38.39 31.16 -0.26
CA ALA A 61 -38.88 30.02 0.50
C ALA A 61 -37.73 29.50 1.38
N ARG A 62 -38.04 29.07 2.60
CA ARG A 62 -37.05 28.46 3.47
C ARG A 62 -36.65 27.12 2.86
N GLU A 63 -35.39 27.01 2.48
CA GLU A 63 -34.79 25.74 2.09
C GLU A 63 -34.37 25.04 3.37
N TYR A 64 -35.03 23.92 3.68
CA TYR A 64 -34.64 23.11 4.83
C TYR A 64 -33.41 22.28 4.45
N THR A 65 -32.43 22.30 5.34
CA THR A 65 -31.24 21.43 5.17
C THR A 65 -31.58 20.01 5.60
N GLU A 66 -30.88 19.01 5.04
CA GLU A 66 -31.11 17.59 5.35
C GLU A 66 -31.04 17.29 6.87
N LYS A 67 -30.25 18.09 7.60
CA LYS A 67 -30.10 18.03 9.05
C LYS A 67 -31.35 18.49 9.79
N GLU A 68 -32.04 19.51 9.28
CA GLU A 68 -33.28 20.03 9.86
C GLU A 68 -34.47 19.11 9.60
N LEU A 69 -34.45 18.39 8.48
CA LEU A 69 -35.44 17.37 8.12
C LEU A 69 -35.24 16.05 8.87
N GLY A 70 -34.17 15.91 9.66
CA GLY A 70 -33.89 14.71 10.45
C GLY A 70 -33.70 13.45 9.59
N LEU A 71 -33.29 13.62 8.34
CA LEU A 71 -33.09 12.50 7.43
C LEU A 71 -31.86 11.71 7.88
N PRO A 72 -31.94 10.37 7.94
CA PRO A 72 -30.78 9.55 8.25
C PRO A 72 -29.71 9.80 7.20
N ALA A 73 -28.51 10.16 7.66
CA ALA A 73 -27.37 10.36 6.77
C ALA A 73 -27.04 9.02 6.09
N LEU A 74 -26.98 9.02 4.76
CA LEU A 74 -26.55 7.85 4.02
C LEU A 74 -25.07 7.57 4.34
N ASN A 75 -24.72 6.29 4.43
CA ASN A 75 -23.32 5.84 4.52
C ASN A 75 -22.59 6.15 3.21
N MET A 76 -22.17 7.41 3.03
CA MET A 76 -21.38 7.82 1.88
C MET A 76 -19.95 7.36 2.06
N ILE A 77 -19.44 6.60 1.09
CA ILE A 77 -17.99 6.39 0.95
C ILE A 77 -17.40 7.72 0.49
N THR A 78 -16.63 8.36 1.38
CA THR A 78 -15.85 9.54 0.99
C THR A 78 -14.75 9.09 0.04
N PRO A 79 -14.61 9.66 -1.17
CA PRO A 79 -13.58 9.23 -2.10
C PRO A 79 -12.18 9.50 -1.51
N VAL A 80 -11.32 8.50 -1.66
CA VAL A 80 -9.94 8.49 -1.19
C VAL A 80 -9.15 9.54 -1.98
N GLY A 81 -9.11 10.78 -1.49
CA GLY A 81 -8.42 11.89 -2.17
C GLY A 81 -8.87 13.29 -1.74
N VAL A 82 -10.06 13.43 -1.13
CA VAL A 82 -10.58 14.73 -0.65
C VAL A 82 -10.41 14.91 0.87
N GLN A 83 -9.72 13.98 1.53
CA GLN A 83 -9.30 14.19 2.93
C GLN A 83 -7.95 14.89 2.94
N THR A 84 -7.94 16.16 3.37
CA THR A 84 -6.70 16.80 3.82
C THR A 84 -6.05 15.91 4.87
N PRO A 85 -4.75 15.59 4.78
CA PRO A 85 -4.08 14.72 5.74
C PRO A 85 -4.11 15.40 7.11
N LYS A 86 -5.11 15.04 7.92
CA LYS A 86 -5.25 15.52 9.30
C LYS A 86 -4.15 14.86 10.12
N GLY A 87 -3.13 15.66 10.43
CA GLY A 87 -2.08 15.28 11.36
C GLY A 87 -0.84 14.72 10.68
N LYS A 88 0.07 15.62 10.27
CA LYS A 88 1.49 15.35 10.50
C LYS A 88 1.61 15.06 11.99
N LYS A 89 1.85 13.81 12.39
CA LYS A 89 2.09 13.46 13.80
C LYS A 89 3.21 14.38 14.29
N LYS A 90 2.97 15.15 15.36
CA LYS A 90 3.99 16.04 15.94
C LYS A 90 5.25 15.20 16.22
N GLY A 91 6.33 15.47 15.49
CA GLY A 91 7.59 14.72 15.55
C GLY A 91 7.83 13.66 14.45
N LYS A 92 6.90 13.41 13.52
CA LYS A 92 7.15 12.63 12.30
C LYS A 92 7.02 13.53 11.08
N THR A 93 8.16 14.04 10.62
CA THR A 93 8.25 14.85 9.41
C THR A 93 8.42 13.90 8.24
N PHE A 94 7.41 13.83 7.37
CA PHE A 94 7.60 13.21 6.07
C PHE A 94 8.37 14.17 5.18
N VAL A 95 9.29 13.61 4.41
CA VAL A 95 10.09 14.35 3.45
C VAL A 95 9.20 14.63 2.24
N ASP A 96 8.64 15.84 2.18
CA ASP A 96 7.75 16.28 1.08
C ASP A 96 8.53 16.97 -0.05
N ASP A 97 9.78 17.38 0.19
CA ASP A 97 10.60 18.10 -0.80
C ASP A 97 11.26 17.12 -1.78
N GLN A 98 10.96 17.31 -3.08
CA GLN A 98 11.42 16.43 -4.15
C GLN A 98 12.95 16.27 -4.19
N GLU A 99 13.69 17.36 -3.95
CA GLU A 99 15.16 17.36 -3.96
C GLU A 99 15.73 16.48 -2.84
N SER A 100 15.21 16.62 -1.62
CA SER A 100 15.67 15.83 -0.48
C SER A 100 15.29 14.34 -0.60
N MET A 101 14.14 14.02 -1.21
CA MET A 101 13.76 12.65 -1.51
C MET A 101 14.72 12.01 -2.53
N MET A 102 15.09 12.75 -3.58
CA MET A 102 16.06 12.29 -4.59
C MET A 102 17.44 12.03 -3.98
N THR A 103 17.91 12.91 -3.09
CA THR A 103 19.20 12.71 -2.39
C THR A 103 19.18 11.45 -1.52
N ILE A 104 18.10 11.20 -0.78
CA ILE A 104 17.97 10.01 0.06
C ILE A 104 17.96 8.74 -0.81
N LEU A 105 17.23 8.74 -1.93
CA LEU A 105 17.22 7.61 -2.87
C LEU A 105 18.61 7.34 -3.45
N ALA A 106 19.36 8.39 -3.82
CA ALA A 106 20.72 8.24 -4.33
C ALA A 106 21.66 7.63 -3.30
N ILE A 107 21.60 8.06 -2.03
CA ILE A 107 22.41 7.51 -0.94
C ILE A 107 22.07 6.03 -0.70
N VAL A 108 20.77 5.69 -0.62
CA VAL A 108 20.31 4.32 -0.39
C VAL A 108 20.68 3.40 -1.56
N ASN A 109 20.62 3.90 -2.79
CA ASN A 109 21.03 3.16 -3.97
C ASN A 109 22.53 2.91 -3.95
N ALA A 110 23.36 3.91 -3.67
CA ALA A 110 24.81 3.74 -3.58
C ALA A 110 25.22 2.74 -2.47
N GLU A 111 24.55 2.77 -1.31
CA GLU A 111 24.82 1.83 -0.21
C GLU A 111 24.40 0.39 -0.57
N LYS A 112 23.30 0.22 -1.31
CA LYS A 112 22.79 -1.09 -1.72
C LYS A 112 23.43 -1.62 -3.00
N GLU A 113 23.89 -0.76 -3.89
CA GLU A 113 24.55 -1.14 -5.15
C GLU A 113 25.78 -1.97 -4.87
N GLY A 114 26.61 -1.69 -3.86
CA GLY A 114 27.73 -2.59 -3.51
C GLY A 114 27.31 -4.04 -3.17
N GLN A 115 26.13 -4.25 -2.59
CA GLN A 115 25.58 -5.60 -2.32
C GLN A 115 24.90 -6.23 -3.54
N ILE A 116 24.32 -5.41 -4.43
CA ILE A 116 23.65 -5.88 -5.65
C ILE A 116 24.68 -6.17 -6.75
N GLU A 117 25.68 -5.31 -6.90
CA GLU A 117 26.84 -5.49 -7.78
C GLU A 117 27.58 -6.77 -7.45
N SER A 118 27.87 -7.05 -6.17
CA SER A 118 28.51 -8.31 -5.78
C SER A 118 27.67 -9.54 -6.14
N LYS A 119 26.33 -9.45 -6.13
CA LYS A 119 25.44 -10.53 -6.61
C LYS A 119 25.38 -10.62 -8.13
N MET A 120 25.30 -9.50 -8.84
CA MET A 120 25.25 -9.44 -10.32
C MET A 120 26.58 -9.89 -10.94
N ILE A 121 27.70 -9.44 -10.39
CA ILE A 121 29.05 -9.85 -10.79
C ILE A 121 29.24 -11.34 -10.52
N LYS A 122 28.84 -11.82 -9.34
CA LYS A 122 28.91 -13.26 -9.02
C LYS A 122 28.02 -14.09 -9.93
N ALA A 123 26.84 -13.60 -10.31
CA ALA A 123 25.96 -14.26 -11.27
C ALA A 123 26.61 -14.38 -12.66
N ARG A 124 27.22 -13.29 -13.15
CA ARG A 124 27.98 -13.28 -14.42
C ARG A 124 29.18 -14.21 -14.39
N GLN A 125 29.97 -14.19 -13.31
CA GLN A 125 31.09 -15.13 -13.13
C GLN A 125 30.62 -16.59 -13.12
N MET A 126 29.49 -16.88 -12.48
CA MET A 126 28.92 -18.24 -12.48
C MET A 126 28.36 -18.63 -13.85
N GLU A 127 27.87 -17.68 -14.65
CA GLU A 127 27.45 -17.89 -16.04
C GLU A 127 28.65 -18.15 -16.95
N GLU A 128 29.70 -17.33 -16.86
CA GLU A 128 30.96 -17.52 -17.59
C GLU A 128 31.61 -18.88 -17.28
N ILE A 129 31.63 -19.30 -16.00
CA ILE A 129 32.13 -20.63 -15.60
C ILE A 129 31.25 -21.75 -16.20
N ARG A 130 29.92 -21.57 -16.25
CA ARG A 130 29.02 -22.56 -16.86
C ARG A 130 29.23 -22.65 -18.37
N GLU A 131 29.41 -21.53 -19.05
CA GLU A 131 29.70 -21.50 -20.49
C GLU A 131 31.06 -22.12 -20.82
N ALA A 132 32.10 -21.81 -20.04
CA ALA A 132 33.41 -22.42 -20.19
C ALA A 132 33.35 -23.95 -20.03
N LYS A 133 32.61 -24.44 -19.02
CA LYS A 133 32.40 -25.88 -18.80
C LYS A 133 31.60 -26.54 -19.91
N ARG A 134 30.60 -25.87 -20.48
CA ARG A 134 29.87 -26.40 -21.65
C ARG A 134 30.79 -26.52 -22.86
N LYS A 135 31.55 -25.46 -23.18
CA LYS A 135 32.51 -25.45 -24.30
C LYS A 135 33.59 -26.53 -24.15
N GLU A 136 34.12 -26.73 -22.93
CA GLU A 136 35.08 -27.81 -22.67
C GLU A 136 34.45 -29.21 -22.84
N ALA A 137 33.23 -29.40 -22.35
CA ALA A 137 32.51 -30.66 -22.48
C ALA A 137 32.16 -30.97 -23.94
N GLU A 138 31.75 -29.97 -24.72
CA GLU A 138 31.50 -30.07 -26.16
C GLU A 138 32.79 -30.43 -26.91
N ALA A 139 33.90 -29.72 -26.66
CA ALA A 139 35.19 -30.04 -27.25
C ALA A 139 35.67 -31.46 -26.87
N ARG A 140 35.40 -31.91 -25.64
CA ARG A 140 35.70 -33.28 -25.21
C ARG A 140 34.80 -34.31 -25.89
N ALA A 141 33.53 -33.99 -26.11
CA ALA A 141 32.59 -34.84 -26.84
C ALA A 141 32.98 -34.95 -28.32
N GLU A 142 33.36 -33.85 -28.97
CA GLU A 142 33.88 -33.82 -30.34
C GLU A 142 35.16 -34.64 -30.47
N LYS A 143 36.12 -34.46 -29.56
CA LYS A 143 37.35 -35.28 -29.53
C LYS A 143 37.05 -36.78 -29.36
N ARG A 144 35.98 -37.15 -28.66
CA ARG A 144 35.55 -38.55 -28.53
C ARG A 144 34.87 -39.03 -29.82
N LYS A 145 34.01 -38.20 -30.42
CA LYS A 145 33.34 -38.50 -31.69
C LYS A 145 34.34 -38.70 -32.82
N SER A 146 35.29 -37.78 -32.98
CA SER A 146 36.33 -37.88 -34.03
C SER A 146 37.20 -39.13 -33.87
N LYS A 147 37.56 -39.50 -32.63
CA LYS A 147 38.26 -40.78 -32.37
C LYS A 147 37.43 -41.99 -32.79
N LEU A 148 36.12 -41.98 -32.51
CA LEU A 148 35.25 -43.09 -32.89
C LEU A 148 35.03 -43.15 -34.41
N GLU A 149 34.92 -42.01 -35.08
CA GLU A 149 34.80 -41.93 -36.55
C GLU A 149 36.08 -42.43 -37.23
N ASN A 150 37.25 -41.98 -36.78
CA ASN A 150 38.53 -42.48 -37.29
C ASN A 150 38.64 -44.01 -37.16
N ILE A 151 38.29 -44.58 -35.99
CA ILE A 151 38.30 -46.03 -35.78
C ILE A 151 37.29 -46.74 -36.70
N LYS A 152 36.08 -46.18 -36.87
CA LYS A 152 35.07 -46.74 -37.78
C LYS A 152 35.56 -46.73 -39.22
N ASP A 153 36.19 -45.65 -39.66
CA ASP A 153 36.73 -45.52 -41.01
C ASP A 153 37.93 -46.44 -41.23
N GLU A 154 38.82 -46.59 -40.25
CA GLU A 154 39.89 -47.60 -40.29
C GLU A 154 39.32 -49.02 -40.44
N LEU A 155 38.29 -49.38 -39.66
CA LEU A 155 37.64 -50.69 -39.77
C LEU A 155 36.93 -50.88 -41.12
N ARG A 156 36.24 -49.84 -41.62
CA ARG A 156 35.55 -49.86 -42.91
C ARG A 156 36.54 -49.98 -44.06
N ASN A 157 37.65 -49.24 -44.02
CA ASN A 157 38.72 -49.29 -45.01
C ASN A 157 39.48 -50.61 -44.96
N LYS A 158 39.73 -51.18 -43.77
CA LYS A 158 40.33 -52.52 -43.62
C LYS A 158 39.43 -53.61 -44.18
N LYS A 159 38.11 -53.52 -43.98
CA LYS A 159 37.14 -54.45 -44.58
C LYS A 159 37.10 -54.32 -46.11
N LYS A 160 37.12 -53.10 -46.65
CA LYS A 160 37.19 -52.85 -48.10
C LYS A 160 38.47 -53.38 -48.75
N LYS A 161 39.62 -53.24 -48.08
CA LYS A 161 40.89 -53.82 -48.57
C LYS A 161 40.83 -55.36 -48.61
N ARG A 162 40.28 -55.98 -47.56
CA ARG A 162 40.08 -57.45 -47.48
C ARG A 162 39.00 -58.00 -48.42
N SER A 163 38.14 -57.16 -49.00
CA SER A 163 37.15 -57.60 -50.00
C SER A 163 37.67 -57.45 -51.43
N ASN A 164 38.77 -56.73 -51.64
CA ASN A 164 39.39 -56.54 -52.96
C ASN A 164 40.67 -57.38 -53.13
N ASP A 165 41.40 -57.61 -52.03
CA ASP A 165 42.42 -58.66 -51.94
C ASP A 165 41.80 -59.91 -51.31
N GLY A 166 41.86 -61.04 -52.00
CA GLY A 166 41.42 -62.36 -51.52
C GLY A 166 42.11 -62.79 -50.21
N PRO A 167 41.68 -63.90 -49.58
CA PRO A 167 42.03 -64.22 -48.20
C PRO A 167 43.52 -64.50 -48.05
N THR A 168 44.30 -63.49 -47.63
CA THR A 168 45.64 -63.69 -47.08
C THR A 168 45.51 -63.88 -45.57
N GLU A 169 45.68 -65.14 -45.15
CA GLU A 169 45.88 -65.50 -43.76
C GLU A 169 47.11 -64.79 -43.21
N ASP A 170 46.95 -64.01 -42.14
CA ASP A 170 48.04 -63.73 -41.20
C ASP A 170 47.44 -63.17 -39.90
N LYS A 171 47.03 -64.10 -39.03
CA LYS A 171 46.75 -63.82 -37.62
C LYS A 171 48.04 -63.95 -36.83
N LYS A 172 48.67 -62.82 -36.47
CA LYS A 172 49.63 -62.77 -35.36
C LYS A 172 49.27 -61.65 -34.39
N SER A 173 48.26 -61.89 -33.57
CA SER A 173 47.94 -61.06 -32.40
C SER A 173 48.86 -61.43 -31.25
N THR A 174 49.93 -60.67 -31.05
CA THR A 174 50.81 -60.75 -29.88
C THR A 174 50.18 -60.00 -28.70
N SER A 175 49.24 -60.64 -27.98
CA SER A 175 48.77 -60.13 -26.68
C SER A 175 49.79 -60.48 -25.59
N LYS A 176 50.60 -59.50 -25.16
CA LYS A 176 51.39 -59.61 -23.93
C LYS A 176 50.46 -59.67 -22.71
N PRO A 177 50.66 -60.58 -21.75
CA PRO A 177 49.86 -60.63 -20.53
C PRO A 177 50.19 -59.42 -19.63
N ARG A 178 49.16 -58.71 -19.16
CA ARG A 178 49.32 -57.62 -18.17
C ARG A 178 49.46 -58.23 -16.77
N GLU A 179 50.53 -57.88 -16.07
CA GLU A 179 50.76 -58.28 -14.68
C GLU A 179 49.66 -57.74 -13.75
N LYS A 180 49.20 -58.62 -12.84
CA LYS A 180 48.19 -58.32 -11.82
C LYS A 180 48.80 -57.39 -10.76
N ARG A 181 48.25 -56.19 -10.58
CA ARG A 181 48.60 -55.31 -9.46
C ARG A 181 47.75 -55.64 -8.23
N LYS A 182 48.36 -55.59 -7.04
CA LYS A 182 47.68 -55.77 -5.75
C LYS A 182 46.73 -54.58 -5.51
N SER A 183 45.47 -54.86 -5.20
CA SER A 183 44.48 -53.88 -4.76
C SER A 183 44.33 -53.93 -3.24
N VAL A 184 44.34 -52.78 -2.57
CA VAL A 184 44.01 -52.66 -1.15
C VAL A 184 42.54 -52.27 -1.05
N SER A 185 41.74 -53.07 -0.35
CA SER A 185 40.37 -52.74 0.02
C SER A 185 40.39 -52.05 1.39
N PHE A 186 39.71 -50.91 1.49
CA PHE A 186 39.40 -50.31 2.79
C PHE A 186 38.12 -50.98 3.34
N VAL A 187 38.22 -51.44 4.58
CA VAL A 187 37.11 -51.97 5.40
C VAL A 187 36.34 -50.82 6.01
#